data_AF-A0A7X7PP34-F1
#
_entry.id   AF-A0A7X7PP34-F1
#
_cell.length_a   1.000
_cell.length_b   1.000
_cell.length_c   1.000
_cell.angle_alpha   90.00
_cell.angle_beta   90.00
_cell.angle_gamma   90.00
#
_symmetry.space_group_name_H-M   'P 1'
#
loop_
_entity.id
_entity.type
_entity.pdbx_description
1 polymer ?
#
loop_
_entity_poly.entity_id
_entity_poly.type
_entity_poly.pdbx_seq_one_letter_code
_entity_poly.pdbx_strand_id
1 'polypeptide(L)'
;GDDRRCTLPEVVRAIVEQTEGRVPAAGFKPAACEHPSCSFRGEFMKLPNGRVVALGTATESTCAEPARGATAAEKAWRTAVRWTGSTTRARRCCCAPTAPSEAGPSVADSWGRIVEEMRGRTFSITGMAFQDAWTVDLERLRHCCLHVLSRDLRLVPFCVYNLTSVSGAHIRGAWRGRLDAVSRGAVAGGGSR
;
A
#
# COMPACT_ATOMS: atom_id res chain seq x y z
N GLY A 1 -7.81 -21.71 19.53
CA GLY A 1 -7.90 -22.57 18.34
C GLY A 1 -7.12 -21.91 17.23
N ASP A 2 -6.35 -22.68 16.50
CA ASP A 2 -5.49 -22.22 15.39
C ASP A 2 -6.32 -21.68 14.20
N ASP A 3 -7.62 -21.96 14.18
CA ASP A 3 -8.61 -21.60 13.14
C ASP A 3 -8.79 -20.09 12.86
N ARG A 4 -8.12 -19.21 13.62
CA ARG A 4 -8.15 -17.76 13.40
C ARG A 4 -6.83 -17.19 12.87
N ARG A 5 -5.81 -18.03 12.69
CA ARG A 5 -4.51 -17.62 12.13
C ARG A 5 -4.51 -17.91 10.63
N CYS A 6 -3.89 -17.00 9.88
CA CYS A 6 -3.64 -17.21 8.47
C CYS A 6 -2.24 -16.71 8.13
N THR A 7 -1.63 -17.39 7.17
CA THR A 7 -0.34 -17.06 6.59
C THR A 7 -0.54 -16.24 5.31
N LEU A 8 0.49 -15.48 4.92
CA LEU A 8 0.45 -14.72 3.67
C LEU A 8 0.13 -15.60 2.43
N PRO A 9 0.69 -16.82 2.27
CA PRO A 9 0.32 -17.71 1.17
C PRO A 9 -1.15 -18.17 1.22
N GLU A 10 -1.73 -18.37 2.41
CA GLU A 10 -3.16 -18.70 2.54
C GLU A 10 -4.05 -17.53 2.13
N VAL A 11 -3.69 -16.30 2.50
CA VAL A 11 -4.39 -15.09 2.04
C VAL A 11 -4.32 -14.97 0.52
N VAL A 12 -3.15 -15.19 -0.09
CA VAL A 12 -3.00 -15.17 -1.56
C VAL A 12 -3.88 -16.24 -2.22
N ARG A 13 -3.93 -17.46 -1.66
CA ARG A 13 -4.77 -18.54 -2.17
C ARG A 13 -6.26 -18.18 -2.08
N ALA A 14 -6.69 -17.61 -0.96
CA ALA A 14 -8.06 -17.15 -0.77
C ALA A 14 -8.45 -16.05 -1.78
N ILE A 15 -7.50 -15.15 -2.13
CA ILE A 15 -7.72 -14.15 -3.19
C ILE A 15 -7.92 -14.84 -4.55
N VAL A 16 -7.09 -15.83 -4.90
CA VAL A 16 -7.22 -16.58 -6.16
C VAL A 16 -8.59 -17.26 -6.23
N GLU A 17 -9.00 -17.94 -5.16
CA GLU A 17 -10.28 -18.64 -5.06
C GLU A 17 -11.46 -17.66 -5.16
N GLN A 18 -11.48 -16.61 -4.33
CA GLN A 18 -12.54 -15.60 -4.31
C GLN A 18 -12.69 -14.89 -5.67
N THR A 19 -11.60 -14.78 -6.44
CA THR A 19 -11.61 -14.12 -7.75
C THR A 19 -11.79 -15.08 -8.92
N GLU A 20 -12.08 -16.36 -8.67
CA GLU A 20 -12.21 -17.40 -9.71
C GLU A 20 -10.97 -17.45 -10.62
N GLY A 21 -9.78 -17.25 -10.05
CA GLY A 21 -8.51 -17.25 -10.77
C GLY A 21 -8.20 -15.97 -11.57
N ARG A 22 -9.06 -14.94 -11.55
CA ARG A 22 -8.80 -13.68 -12.26
C ARG A 22 -7.56 -12.95 -11.75
N VAL A 23 -7.24 -13.10 -10.46
CA VAL A 23 -6.02 -12.57 -9.84
C VAL A 23 -5.09 -13.74 -9.53
N PRO A 24 -4.13 -14.09 -10.42
CA PRO A 24 -3.31 -15.28 -10.25
C PRO A 24 -2.25 -15.10 -9.15
N ALA A 25 -1.93 -16.18 -8.44
CA ALA A 25 -0.91 -16.20 -7.38
C ALA A 25 0.46 -15.70 -7.86
N ALA A 26 0.85 -16.01 -9.10
CA ALA A 26 2.11 -15.57 -9.71
C ALA A 26 2.21 -14.03 -9.88
N GLY A 27 1.09 -13.31 -9.76
CA GLY A 27 1.06 -11.85 -9.75
C GLY A 27 1.50 -11.22 -8.43
N PHE A 28 1.70 -12.02 -7.38
CA PHE A 28 2.16 -11.56 -6.07
C PHE A 28 3.64 -11.87 -5.86
N LYS A 29 4.35 -10.92 -5.24
CA LYS A 29 5.76 -11.04 -4.85
C LYS A 29 5.95 -10.56 -3.41
N PRO A 30 6.94 -11.07 -2.67
CA PRO A 30 7.34 -10.47 -1.39
C PRO A 30 7.69 -8.99 -1.56
N ALA A 31 7.42 -8.17 -0.55
CA ALA A 31 7.85 -6.78 -0.59
C ALA A 31 9.38 -6.65 -0.50
N ALA A 32 9.95 -5.74 -1.28
CA ALA A 32 11.39 -5.64 -1.46
C ALA A 32 12.16 -4.90 -0.34
N CYS A 33 11.48 -4.24 0.61
CA CYS A 33 12.17 -3.46 1.67
C CYS A 33 12.26 -4.15 3.02
N GLU A 34 11.60 -5.30 3.19
CA GLU A 34 11.49 -6.00 4.47
C GLU A 34 11.66 -7.51 4.30
N HIS A 35 11.58 -8.25 5.40
CA HIS A 35 11.64 -9.70 5.36
C HIS A 35 10.52 -10.27 4.46
N PRO A 36 10.79 -11.27 3.60
CA PRO A 36 9.80 -11.82 2.66
C PRO A 36 8.51 -12.33 3.31
N SER A 37 8.59 -12.79 4.56
CA SER A 37 7.44 -13.24 5.35
C SER A 37 6.62 -12.11 6.00
N CYS A 38 7.01 -10.84 5.84
CA CYS A 38 6.30 -9.70 6.42
C CYS A 38 5.14 -9.22 5.56
N SER A 39 5.31 -9.16 4.23
CA SER A 39 4.23 -8.73 3.35
C SER A 39 4.40 -9.21 1.91
N PHE A 40 3.29 -9.15 1.17
CA PHE A 40 3.27 -9.32 -0.28
C PHE A 40 2.70 -8.08 -0.97
N ARG A 41 3.03 -7.95 -2.25
CA ARG A 41 2.46 -6.97 -3.17
C ARG A 41 2.17 -7.62 -4.51
N GLY A 42 1.04 -7.25 -5.10
CA GLY A 42 0.73 -7.46 -6.51
C GLY A 42 0.26 -6.17 -7.15
N GLU A 43 0.62 -5.99 -8.41
CA GLU A 43 0.16 -4.87 -9.23
C GLU A 43 -0.58 -5.42 -10.44
N PHE A 44 -1.75 -4.83 -10.74
CA PHE A 44 -2.65 -5.39 -11.74
C PHE A 44 -3.27 -4.28 -12.60
N MET A 45 -3.73 -4.66 -13.79
CA MET A 45 -4.51 -3.82 -14.69
C MET A 45 -5.77 -4.54 -15.14
N LYS A 46 -6.92 -3.85 -15.11
CA LYS A 46 -8.18 -4.33 -15.66
C LYS A 46 -8.33 -3.88 -17.11
N LEU A 47 -8.30 -4.84 -18.03
CA LEU A 47 -8.53 -4.60 -19.46
C LEU A 47 -10.01 -4.25 -19.76
N PRO A 48 -10.32 -3.59 -20.89
CA PRO A 48 -11.68 -3.28 -21.29
C PRO A 48 -12.61 -4.50 -21.38
N ASN A 49 -12.08 -5.67 -21.75
CA ASN A 49 -12.81 -6.94 -21.80
C ASN A 49 -13.04 -7.58 -20.40
N GLY A 50 -12.68 -6.89 -19.31
CA GLY A 50 -12.85 -7.36 -17.95
C GLY A 50 -11.75 -8.29 -17.42
N ARG A 51 -10.79 -8.70 -18.26
CA ARG A 51 -9.63 -9.50 -17.82
C ARG A 51 -8.70 -8.68 -16.93
N VAL A 52 -8.10 -9.34 -15.96
CA VAL A 52 -7.05 -8.75 -15.10
C VAL A 52 -5.70 -9.32 -15.53
N VAL A 53 -4.72 -8.44 -15.68
CA VAL A 53 -3.33 -8.81 -16.00
C VAL A 53 -2.41 -8.31 -14.90
N ALA A 54 -1.45 -9.15 -14.48
CA ALA A 54 -0.40 -8.75 -13.55
C ALA A 54 0.59 -7.82 -14.26
N LEU A 55 0.94 -6.71 -13.61
CA LEU A 55 1.93 -5.74 -14.06
C LEU A 55 3.27 -6.05 -13.40
N GLY A 56 4.37 -5.93 -14.14
CA GLY A 56 5.71 -6.23 -13.60
C GLY A 56 6.09 -7.71 -13.63
N THR A 57 5.35 -8.55 -14.35
CA THR A 57 5.86 -9.79 -14.96
C THR A 57 6.59 -9.46 -16.26
N ALA A 58 7.53 -8.52 -16.22
CA ALA A 58 8.58 -8.56 -17.22
C ALA A 58 9.31 -9.87 -16.95
N THR A 59 9.26 -10.80 -17.90
CA THR A 59 10.18 -11.92 -17.97
C THR A 59 11.56 -11.41 -17.62
N GLU A 60 12.17 -11.97 -16.58
CA GLU A 60 13.60 -11.81 -16.34
C GLU A 60 14.30 -12.37 -17.58
N SER A 61 14.50 -11.49 -18.56
CA SER A 61 15.45 -11.70 -19.62
C SER A 61 16.79 -11.86 -18.93
N THR A 62 17.33 -13.07 -18.97
CA THR A 62 18.58 -13.54 -18.36
C THR A 62 19.83 -12.78 -18.88
N CYS A 63 19.66 -11.69 -19.64
CA CYS A 63 20.73 -10.92 -20.27
C CYS A 63 20.77 -9.44 -19.87
N ALA A 64 19.93 -8.97 -18.95
CA ALA A 64 19.97 -7.58 -18.49
C ALA A 64 20.64 -7.49 -17.10
N GLU A 65 21.64 -6.61 -16.98
CA GLU A 65 22.17 -6.21 -15.67
C GLU A 65 21.03 -5.80 -14.73
N PRO A 66 21.13 -6.08 -13.42
CA PRO A 66 20.10 -5.69 -12.48
C PRO A 66 19.94 -4.18 -12.55
N ALA A 67 18.80 -3.74 -13.11
CA ALA A 67 18.47 -2.33 -13.21
C ALA A 67 18.59 -1.70 -11.81
N ARG A 68 19.36 -0.61 -11.70
CA ARG A 68 19.53 0.13 -10.44
C ARG A 68 18.15 0.32 -9.80
N GLY A 69 17.97 -0.22 -8.61
CA GLY A 69 16.70 -0.14 -7.90
C GLY A 69 16.27 1.31 -7.73
N ALA A 70 14.99 1.62 -8.02
CA ALA A 70 14.47 2.97 -7.87
C ALA A 70 14.73 3.52 -6.46
N THR A 71 15.12 4.79 -6.39
CA THR A 71 15.31 5.54 -5.15
C THR A 71 14.02 5.61 -4.33
N ALA A 72 14.15 5.90 -3.04
CA ALA A 72 12.98 6.11 -2.17
C ALA A 72 12.07 7.23 -2.70
N ALA A 73 12.66 8.31 -3.24
CA ALA A 73 11.93 9.42 -3.85
C ALA A 73 11.14 9.00 -5.09
N GLU A 74 11.73 8.22 -5.99
CA GLU A 74 11.03 7.70 -7.18
C GLU A 74 9.91 6.74 -6.80
N LYS A 75 10.11 5.88 -5.80
CA LYS A 75 9.08 4.97 -5.28
C LYS A 75 7.92 5.76 -4.65
N ALA A 76 8.22 6.79 -3.86
CA ALA A 76 7.23 7.67 -3.26
C ALA A 76 6.46 8.46 -4.33
N TRP A 77 7.14 9.02 -5.32
CA TRP A 77 6.52 9.70 -6.47
C TRP A 77 5.61 8.76 -7.26
N ARG A 78 6.09 7.56 -7.64
CA ARG A 78 5.27 6.56 -8.37
C ARG A 78 4.02 6.17 -7.59
N THR A 79 4.16 6.01 -6.28
CA THR A 79 3.03 5.73 -5.38
C THR A 79 2.09 6.93 -5.35
N ALA A 80 2.59 8.14 -5.15
CA ALA A 80 1.81 9.37 -5.11
C ALA A 80 1.01 9.55 -6.41
N VAL A 81 1.64 9.46 -7.59
CA VAL A 81 0.97 9.59 -8.90
C VAL A 81 -0.13 8.56 -9.10
N ARG A 82 0.04 7.34 -8.59
CA ARG A 82 -0.97 6.26 -8.70
C ARG A 82 -2.14 6.44 -7.73
N TRP A 83 -1.88 7.05 -6.57
CA TRP A 83 -2.87 7.27 -5.51
C TRP A 83 -3.55 8.63 -5.60
N THR A 84 -2.96 9.60 -6.29
CA THR A 84 -3.65 10.80 -6.73
C THR A 84 -4.66 10.37 -7.78
N GLY A 85 -5.93 10.33 -7.40
CA GLY A 85 -7.01 10.09 -8.33
C GLY A 85 -6.86 11.03 -9.53
N SER A 86 -7.00 10.47 -10.74
CA SER A 86 -7.00 11.27 -11.97
C SER A 86 -7.95 12.46 -11.78
N THR A 87 -7.38 13.66 -11.73
CA THR A 87 -8.14 14.92 -11.83
C THR A 87 -8.91 15.01 -13.15
N THR A 88 -8.56 14.15 -14.11
CA THR A 88 -9.25 13.96 -15.40
C THR A 88 -10.43 12.97 -15.29
N ARG A 89 -10.78 12.48 -14.09
CA ARG A 89 -12.20 12.18 -13.80
C ARG A 89 -12.97 13.49 -13.55
N ALA A 90 -12.72 14.51 -14.38
CA ALA A 90 -13.82 15.35 -14.81
C ALA A 90 -14.87 14.37 -15.34
N ARG A 91 -15.89 14.13 -14.52
CA ARG A 91 -17.16 13.57 -14.96
C ARG A 91 -17.44 14.26 -16.29
N ARG A 92 -17.36 13.53 -17.41
CA ARG A 92 -18.00 13.98 -18.63
C ARG A 92 -19.47 14.03 -18.27
N CYS A 93 -19.89 15.18 -17.76
CA CYS A 93 -21.29 15.52 -17.64
C CYS A 93 -21.82 15.46 -19.07
N CYS A 94 -22.97 14.84 -19.26
CA CYS A 94 -23.63 14.75 -20.57
C CYS A 94 -23.91 16.13 -21.21
N CYS A 95 -23.65 17.23 -20.47
CA CYS A 95 -23.96 18.61 -20.84
C CYS A 95 -22.74 19.48 -21.16
N ALA A 96 -21.50 18.94 -21.19
CA ALA A 96 -20.34 19.75 -21.57
C ALA A 96 -20.35 20.00 -23.09
N PRO A 97 -20.33 21.27 -23.56
CA PRO A 97 -20.38 21.56 -24.98
C PRO A 97 -19.09 21.08 -25.66
N THR A 98 -19.21 20.08 -26.54
CA THR A 98 -18.17 19.75 -27.52
C THR A 98 -18.15 20.85 -28.57
N ALA A 99 -17.22 21.80 -28.44
CA ALA A 99 -16.81 22.59 -29.59
C ALA A 99 -16.10 21.64 -30.58
N PRO A 100 -16.55 21.53 -31.85
CA PRO A 100 -15.84 20.75 -32.84
C PRO A 100 -14.54 21.48 -33.17
N SER A 101 -13.41 20.94 -32.74
CA SER A 101 -12.12 21.26 -33.34
C SER A 101 -11.99 20.43 -34.61
N GLU A 102 -12.01 21.08 -35.77
CA GLU A 102 -11.86 20.51 -37.11
C GLU A 102 -10.46 19.89 -37.37
N ALA A 103 -9.54 19.97 -36.40
CA ALA A 103 -8.32 19.17 -36.41
C ALA A 103 -8.59 17.83 -35.72
N GLY A 104 -8.58 16.73 -36.49
CA GLY A 104 -8.57 15.38 -35.94
C GLY A 104 -7.47 15.24 -34.87
N PRO A 105 -7.66 14.38 -33.85
CA PRO A 105 -6.73 14.30 -32.73
C PRO A 105 -5.32 14.02 -33.25
N SER A 106 -4.35 14.83 -32.83
CA SER A 106 -2.96 14.60 -33.18
C SER A 106 -2.50 13.24 -32.63
N VAL A 107 -1.43 12.67 -33.17
CA VAL A 107 -0.85 11.42 -32.66
C VAL A 107 -0.50 11.56 -31.17
N ALA A 108 -0.04 12.75 -30.74
CA ALA A 108 0.22 13.06 -29.33
C ALA A 108 -1.04 13.01 -28.46
N ASP A 109 -2.18 13.49 -28.95
CA ASP A 109 -3.48 13.43 -28.26
C ASP A 109 -3.99 11.98 -28.14
N SER A 110 -3.72 11.17 -29.16
CA SER A 110 -4.08 9.74 -29.19
C SER A 110 -3.28 8.95 -28.16
N TRP A 111 -1.97 9.17 -28.05
CA TRP A 111 -1.12 8.56 -27.03
C TRP A 111 -1.47 9.05 -25.61
N GLY A 112 -1.75 10.35 -25.45
CA GLY A 112 -2.17 10.91 -24.17
C GLY A 112 -3.44 10.25 -23.63
N ARG A 113 -4.43 10.01 -24.50
CA ARG A 113 -5.67 9.31 -24.14
C ARG A 113 -5.42 7.87 -23.70
N ILE A 114 -4.53 7.14 -24.39
CA ILE A 114 -4.16 5.76 -24.05
C ILE A 114 -3.48 5.70 -22.67
N VAL A 115 -2.54 6.61 -22.39
CA VAL A 115 -1.85 6.67 -21.09
C VAL A 115 -2.84 6.94 -19.95
N GLU A 116 -3.77 7.88 -20.15
CA GLU A 116 -4.76 8.22 -19.14
C GLU A 116 -5.76 7.07 -18.90
N GLU A 117 -6.19 6.39 -19.98
CA GLU A 117 -7.03 5.21 -19.89
C GLU A 117 -6.34 4.07 -19.14
N MET A 118 -5.04 3.85 -19.37
CA MET A 118 -4.25 2.85 -18.65
C MET A 118 -4.14 3.18 -17.16
N ARG A 119 -3.85 4.45 -16.80
CA ARG A 119 -3.73 4.88 -15.39
C ARG A 119 -4.98 4.58 -14.58
N GLY A 120 -6.16 4.86 -15.12
CA GLY A 120 -7.45 4.63 -14.47
C GLY A 120 -7.85 3.15 -14.31
N ARG A 121 -7.08 2.22 -14.90
CA ARG A 121 -7.37 0.77 -14.89
C ARG A 121 -6.38 -0.04 -14.07
N THR A 122 -5.38 0.60 -13.47
CA THR A 122 -4.41 -0.08 -12.61
C THR A 122 -4.82 -0.07 -11.16
N PHE A 123 -4.54 -1.16 -10.44
CA PHE A 123 -4.73 -1.26 -9.00
C PHE A 123 -3.65 -2.14 -8.38
N SER A 124 -3.49 -2.06 -7.07
CA SER A 124 -2.51 -2.85 -6.31
C SER A 124 -3.21 -3.57 -5.16
N ILE A 125 -2.78 -4.80 -4.90
CA ILE A 125 -3.20 -5.56 -3.71
C ILE A 125 -1.94 -5.79 -2.86
N THR A 126 -1.98 -5.40 -1.60
CA THR A 126 -0.89 -5.59 -0.64
C THR A 126 -1.44 -6.18 0.65
N GLY A 127 -0.70 -7.08 1.28
CA GLY A 127 -1.06 -7.66 2.58
C GLY A 127 0.17 -7.78 3.47
N MET A 128 0.04 -7.43 4.74
CA MET A 128 1.12 -7.44 5.73
C MET A 128 0.70 -8.24 6.96
N ALA A 129 1.59 -9.08 7.47
CA ALA A 129 1.39 -9.89 8.67
C ALA A 129 2.11 -9.26 9.86
N PHE A 130 1.41 -8.45 10.65
CA PHE A 130 1.96 -7.89 11.89
C PHE A 130 2.22 -8.98 12.93
N GLN A 131 3.25 -8.78 13.75
CA GLN A 131 3.68 -9.75 14.75
C GLN A 131 3.05 -9.45 16.11
N ASP A 132 2.72 -10.51 16.84
CA ASP A 132 2.13 -10.47 18.18
C ASP A 132 2.98 -11.23 19.20
N ALA A 133 2.48 -11.33 20.44
CA ALA A 133 3.16 -12.00 21.56
C ALA A 133 3.53 -13.47 21.28
N TRP A 134 2.87 -14.12 20.31
CA TRP A 134 3.04 -15.52 19.95
C TRP A 134 3.83 -15.73 18.65
N THR A 135 4.01 -14.68 17.85
CA THR A 135 4.57 -14.75 16.48
C THR A 135 5.74 -13.79 16.27
N VAL A 136 6.22 -13.16 17.35
CA VAL A 136 7.40 -12.29 17.30
C VAL A 136 8.63 -13.09 16.86
N ASP A 137 9.37 -12.49 15.94
CA ASP A 137 10.54 -13.08 15.28
C ASP A 137 11.56 -11.95 15.11
N LEU A 138 12.72 -12.11 15.73
CA LEU A 138 13.75 -11.07 15.76
C LEU A 138 14.40 -10.87 14.40
N GLU A 139 14.46 -11.88 13.53
CA GLU A 139 15.01 -11.74 12.19
C GLU A 139 14.12 -10.82 11.35
N ARG A 140 12.81 -11.05 11.38
CA ARG A 140 11.82 -10.18 10.73
C ARG A 140 11.92 -8.73 11.20
N LEU A 141 12.16 -8.53 12.50
CA LEU A 141 12.33 -7.20 13.09
C LEU A 141 13.63 -6.52 12.68
N ARG A 142 14.74 -7.25 12.56
CA ARG A 142 16.03 -6.73 12.08
C ARG A 142 15.97 -6.24 10.63
N HIS A 143 15.10 -6.83 9.83
CA HIS A 143 14.87 -6.45 8.43
C HIS A 143 13.70 -5.47 8.24
N CYS A 144 13.08 -4.97 9.31
CA CYS A 144 11.90 -4.12 9.18
C CYS A 144 12.25 -2.78 8.50
N CYS A 145 11.50 -2.35 7.48
CA CYS A 145 11.61 -1.00 6.90
C CYS A 145 10.63 0.02 7.52
N LEU A 146 9.72 -0.41 8.40
CA LEU A 146 8.70 0.43 9.03
C LEU A 146 9.05 0.69 10.50
N HIS A 147 9.53 1.89 10.79
CA HIS A 147 9.92 2.28 12.14
C HIS A 147 9.09 3.45 12.65
N VAL A 148 8.81 3.44 13.94
CA VAL A 148 8.30 4.58 14.69
C VAL A 148 9.48 5.25 15.40
N LEU A 149 9.63 6.56 15.21
CA LEU A 149 10.55 7.36 16.02
C LEU A 149 9.91 7.57 17.40
N SER A 150 10.53 7.01 18.43
CA SER A 150 10.06 7.14 19.80
C SER A 150 10.43 8.50 20.42
N ARG A 151 9.83 8.84 21.56
CA ARG A 151 10.07 10.14 22.24
C ARG A 151 11.51 10.32 22.71
N ASP A 152 12.16 9.23 23.05
CA ASP A 152 13.58 9.09 23.40
C ASP A 152 14.49 8.94 22.16
N LEU A 153 13.99 9.32 20.98
CA LEU A 153 14.74 9.40 19.72
C LEU A 153 15.32 8.07 19.21
N ARG A 154 14.70 6.95 19.57
CA ARG A 154 15.06 5.62 19.04
C ARG A 154 14.15 5.27 17.87
N LEU A 155 14.70 4.62 16.85
CA LEU A 155 13.90 4.01 15.78
C LEU A 155 13.46 2.62 16.26
N VAL A 156 12.15 2.40 16.30
CA VAL A 156 11.55 1.18 16.86
C VAL A 156 10.74 0.50 15.77
N PRO A 157 10.99 -0.77 15.43
CA PRO A 157 10.17 -1.49 14.46
C PRO A 157 8.68 -1.43 14.82
N PHE A 158 7.82 -1.23 13.83
CA PHE A 158 6.39 -0.98 14.05
C PHE A 158 5.70 -2.08 14.87
N CYS A 159 6.01 -3.35 14.62
CA CYS A 159 5.45 -4.47 15.39
C CYS A 159 5.86 -4.39 16.86
N VAL A 160 7.15 -4.18 17.15
CA VAL A 160 7.67 -4.05 18.54
C VAL A 160 7.08 -2.83 19.24
N TYR A 161 6.89 -1.74 18.49
CA TYR A 161 6.31 -0.52 19.04
C TYR A 161 4.88 -0.72 19.54
N ASN A 162 4.11 -1.64 18.94
CA ASN A 162 2.72 -1.93 19.29
C ASN A 162 2.54 -3.27 20.04
N LEU A 163 3.65 -3.94 20.39
CA LEU A 163 3.61 -5.28 20.95
C LEU A 163 3.09 -5.29 22.39
N THR A 164 2.17 -6.21 22.66
CA THR A 164 1.63 -6.49 23.99
C THR A 164 2.17 -7.81 24.54
N SER A 165 2.09 -8.00 25.85
CA SER A 165 2.19 -9.30 26.49
C SER A 165 0.97 -10.17 26.15
N VAL A 166 1.04 -11.45 26.50
CA VAL A 166 -0.10 -12.37 26.41
C VAL A 166 -1.33 -11.91 27.22
N SER A 167 -1.11 -11.08 28.25
CA SER A 167 -2.16 -10.46 29.07
C SER A 167 -2.68 -9.13 28.53
N GLY A 168 -2.20 -8.69 27.36
CA GLY A 168 -2.59 -7.42 26.73
C GLY A 168 -1.85 -6.18 27.23
N ALA A 169 -0.86 -6.33 28.13
CA ALA A 169 -0.09 -5.21 28.63
C ALA A 169 0.99 -4.79 27.63
N HIS A 170 1.08 -3.49 27.33
CA HIS A 170 2.08 -2.98 26.39
C HIS A 170 3.50 -3.11 26.94
N ILE A 171 4.44 -3.68 26.16
CA ILE A 171 5.78 -4.06 26.66
C ILE A 171 6.63 -2.84 27.05
N ARG A 172 6.40 -1.67 26.44
CA ARG A 172 7.17 -0.44 26.74
C ARG A 172 6.56 0.44 27.84
N GLY A 173 5.66 -0.11 28.65
CA GLY A 173 4.79 0.71 29.49
C GLY A 173 3.79 1.49 28.62
N ALA A 174 2.71 1.95 29.24
CA ALA A 174 1.54 2.50 28.57
C ALA A 174 1.91 3.47 27.43
N TRP A 175 1.71 3.03 26.18
CA TRP A 175 1.59 3.94 25.06
C TRP A 175 0.33 4.79 25.30
N ARG A 176 0.49 5.91 25.99
CA ARG A 176 -0.54 6.96 26.02
C ARG A 176 -0.43 7.66 24.68
N GLY A 177 -1.30 7.28 23.76
CA GLY A 177 -1.40 7.89 22.44
C GLY A 177 -1.59 9.41 22.50
N ARG A 178 -1.77 10.02 21.32
CA ARG A 178 -2.05 11.46 21.17
C ARG A 178 -3.49 11.83 21.62
N LEU A 179 -3.96 11.34 22.75
CA LEU A 179 -5.26 11.69 23.33
C LEU A 179 -5.13 12.53 24.61
N ASP A 180 -3.96 12.53 25.27
CA ASP A 180 -3.79 13.22 26.55
C ASP A 180 -3.49 14.72 26.44
N ALA A 181 -3.30 15.24 25.22
CA ALA A 181 -2.95 16.65 24.99
C ALA A 181 -4.14 17.54 24.62
N VAL A 182 -5.28 16.98 24.19
CA VAL A 182 -6.45 17.77 23.75
C VAL A 182 -7.46 17.99 24.88
N SER A 183 -7.44 17.17 25.94
CA SER A 183 -8.43 17.22 27.02
C SER A 183 -8.01 18.01 28.27
N ARG A 184 -6.83 18.65 28.29
CA ARG A 184 -6.33 19.40 29.47
C ARG A 184 -6.18 20.91 29.28
N GLY A 185 -6.74 21.48 28.21
CA GLY A 185 -6.67 22.92 27.92
C GLY A 185 -7.98 23.70 28.06
N ALA A 186 -9.13 23.06 28.31
CA ALA A 186 -10.44 23.70 28.17
C ALA A 186 -11.18 24.08 29.47
N VAL A 187 -10.59 23.86 30.66
CA VAL A 187 -11.25 24.22 31.93
C VAL A 187 -10.27 24.89 32.90
N ALA A 188 -9.91 26.14 32.61
CA ALA A 188 -9.34 27.06 33.60
C ALA A 188 -9.63 28.50 33.16
N GLY A 189 -10.88 28.94 33.38
CA GLY A 189 -11.34 30.27 33.02
C GLY A 189 -12.73 30.55 33.57
N GLY A 190 -12.88 30.47 34.90
CA GLY A 190 -14.09 30.89 35.61
C GLY A 190 -13.67 31.71 36.82
N GLY A 191 -13.85 33.03 36.73
CA GLY A 191 -13.40 34.03 37.69
C GLY A 191 -14.04 33.90 39.08
N SER A 192 -13.26 34.28 40.09
CA SER A 192 -13.77 34.57 41.43
C SER A 192 -14.49 35.91 41.45
N ARG A 193 -15.58 35.95 42.22
CA ARG A 193 -16.31 37.14 42.66
C ARG A 193 -15.41 38.09 43.45
#